data_AF-A0A4Q3TL36-F1
#
_entry.id   AF-A0A4Q3TL36-F1
#
_cell.length_a   1.000
_cell.length_b   1.000
_cell.length_c   1.000
_cell.angle_alpha   90.00
_cell.angle_beta   90.00
_cell.angle_gamma   90.00
#
_symmetry.space_group_name_H-M   'P 1'
#
loop_
_entity.id
_entity.type
_entity.pdbx_description
1 polymer ?
#
loop_
_entity_poly.entity_id
_entity_poly.type
_entity_poly.pdbx_seq_one_letter_code
_entity_poly.pdbx_strand_id
1 'polypeptide(L)'
;MAYPYFKGFDTFWTSINSALVFVGLGISFSTLQDTTKTQNNFSKKIWENPRKGMVALVVIGVTTLIFLVVGLFGFFVSKDGIIKEVSFGLLMLGLGYIGLLKSAVEMRENHRLPDGVAGPMLEVPPGAPIIAGTPNEDAPMTEHNEAANTPATAGPRTEVATLAGGCFWGVEEILRAVPGVIDTDVGYTGGWLENPTYDDTHDSKSGHAEAIRVTFDPTVLSYESLLEDWFFKLHDPTTLNRQGNDVGTQYRSALFPVSPEQKATAEAVIARVNASGKWRNPVTTSIEPPATWYSAEAYHQDYLRKHPGGYSCHFMRD
;
A
#
# COMPACT_ATOMS: atom_id res chain seq x y z
N MET A 1 -47.77 -44.88 -19.37
CA MET A 1 -48.68 -44.38 -18.32
C MET A 1 -47.89 -43.38 -17.47
N ALA A 2 -48.21 -42.10 -17.56
CA ALA A 2 -47.59 -41.08 -16.71
C ALA A 2 -48.23 -41.15 -15.32
N TYR A 3 -47.44 -41.45 -14.29
CA TYR A 3 -47.93 -41.55 -12.92
C TYR A 3 -48.41 -40.17 -12.43
N PRO A 4 -49.67 -40.02 -11.97
CA PRO A 4 -50.25 -38.73 -11.59
C PRO A 4 -49.57 -38.06 -10.37
N TYR A 5 -48.70 -38.78 -9.66
CA TYR A 5 -47.92 -38.27 -8.53
C TYR A 5 -46.80 -37.29 -8.90
N PHE A 6 -46.39 -37.21 -10.17
CA PHE A 6 -45.32 -36.31 -10.61
C PHE A 6 -45.81 -35.03 -11.29
N LYS A 7 -47.13 -34.80 -11.33
CA LYS A 7 -47.73 -33.61 -11.94
C LYS A 7 -47.50 -32.39 -11.03
N GLY A 8 -46.39 -31.70 -11.24
CA GLY A 8 -45.88 -30.60 -10.41
C GLY A 8 -44.40 -30.76 -10.03
N PHE A 9 -43.84 -31.94 -10.24
CA PHE A 9 -42.42 -32.22 -10.01
C PHE A 9 -41.53 -31.45 -10.99
N ASP A 10 -41.90 -31.38 -12.26
CA ASP A 10 -41.17 -30.59 -13.27
C ASP A 10 -41.18 -29.10 -12.91
N THR A 11 -42.35 -28.56 -12.52
CA THR A 11 -42.48 -27.17 -12.07
C THR A 11 -41.61 -26.89 -10.85
N PHE A 12 -41.56 -27.80 -9.89
CA PHE A 12 -40.70 -27.69 -8.70
C PHE A 12 -39.21 -27.62 -9.08
N TRP A 13 -38.73 -28.47 -9.99
CA TRP A 13 -37.34 -28.43 -10.44
C TRP A 13 -37.01 -27.21 -11.28
N THR A 14 -37.92 -26.77 -12.15
CA THR A 14 -37.75 -25.51 -12.88
C THR A 14 -37.67 -24.31 -11.91
N SER A 15 -38.45 -24.31 -10.84
CA SER A 15 -38.38 -23.28 -9.79
C SER A 15 -37.05 -23.34 -9.03
N ILE A 16 -36.56 -24.53 -8.66
CA ILE A 16 -35.24 -24.68 -8.02
C ILE A 16 -34.13 -24.19 -8.94
N ASN A 17 -34.13 -24.63 -10.20
CA ASN A 17 -33.12 -24.23 -11.17
C ASN A 17 -33.11 -22.71 -11.38
N SER A 18 -34.29 -22.11 -11.53
CA SER A 18 -34.42 -20.65 -11.62
C SER A 18 -33.86 -19.97 -10.38
N ALA A 19 -34.17 -20.46 -9.18
CA ALA A 19 -33.62 -19.93 -7.94
C ALA A 19 -32.09 -20.03 -7.89
N LEU A 20 -31.49 -21.16 -8.29
CA LEU A 20 -30.04 -21.33 -8.35
C LEU A 20 -29.39 -20.33 -9.31
N VAL A 21 -29.97 -20.12 -10.49
CA VAL A 21 -29.49 -19.15 -11.48
C VAL A 21 -29.62 -17.72 -10.95
N PHE A 22 -30.77 -17.32 -10.40
CA PHE A 22 -30.98 -15.98 -9.86
C PHE A 22 -30.09 -15.69 -8.65
N VAL A 23 -29.88 -16.67 -7.77
CA VAL A 23 -28.94 -16.54 -6.64
C VAL A 23 -27.51 -16.42 -7.15
N GLY A 24 -27.09 -17.25 -8.12
CA GLY A 24 -25.77 -17.14 -8.75
C GLY A 24 -25.53 -15.77 -9.37
N LEU A 25 -26.48 -15.27 -10.16
CA LEU A 25 -26.43 -13.93 -10.77
C LEU A 25 -26.46 -12.82 -9.72
N GLY A 26 -27.25 -12.97 -8.65
CA GLY A 26 -27.32 -12.01 -7.55
C GLY A 26 -26.01 -11.90 -6.77
N ILE A 27 -25.35 -13.04 -6.51
CA ILE A 27 -24.02 -13.05 -5.89
C ILE A 27 -22.99 -12.40 -6.83
N SER A 28 -23.02 -12.73 -8.12
CA SER A 28 -22.16 -12.07 -9.12
C SER A 28 -22.36 -10.56 -9.13
N PHE A 29 -23.61 -10.09 -9.13
CA PHE A 29 -23.91 -8.66 -9.13
C PHE A 29 -23.52 -7.97 -7.82
N SER A 30 -23.72 -8.63 -6.68
CA SER A 30 -23.32 -8.14 -5.37
C SER A 30 -21.80 -8.06 -5.21
N THR A 31 -21.05 -8.93 -5.88
CA THR A 31 -19.57 -8.95 -5.83
C THR A 31 -18.93 -7.99 -6.84
N LEU A 32 -19.72 -7.43 -7.77
CA LEU A 32 -19.33 -6.29 -8.60
C LEU A 32 -19.47 -4.95 -7.86
N GLN A 33 -20.16 -4.92 -6.72
CA GLN A 33 -20.24 -3.74 -5.87
C GLN A 33 -18.94 -3.59 -5.07
N ASP A 34 -18.52 -2.34 -4.89
CA ASP A 34 -17.31 -1.98 -4.17
C ASP A 34 -17.33 -2.51 -2.73
N THR A 35 -16.53 -3.56 -2.49
CA THR A 35 -16.44 -4.27 -1.21
C THR A 35 -15.86 -3.41 -0.09
N THR A 36 -15.26 -2.25 -0.41
CA THR A 36 -14.76 -1.29 0.59
C THR A 36 -15.89 -0.58 1.33
N LYS A 37 -17.08 -0.46 0.72
CA LYS A 37 -18.25 0.25 1.29
C LYS A 37 -19.27 -0.66 1.97
N THR A 38 -19.20 -1.97 1.75
CA THR A 38 -20.21 -2.96 2.19
C THR A 38 -19.74 -3.86 3.33
N GLN A 39 -18.74 -3.43 4.10
CA GLN A 39 -18.27 -4.19 5.25
C GLN A 39 -19.26 -4.10 6.42
N ASN A 40 -19.99 -5.19 6.67
CA ASN A 40 -20.81 -5.35 7.86
C ASN A 40 -19.98 -5.94 9.03
N ASN A 41 -20.45 -5.75 10.27
CA ASN A 41 -19.77 -6.23 11.48
C ASN A 41 -19.51 -7.75 11.49
N PHE A 42 -20.29 -8.52 10.73
CA PHE A 42 -20.11 -9.96 10.61
C PHE A 42 -18.88 -10.32 9.76
N SER A 43 -18.71 -9.65 8.62
CA SER A 43 -17.54 -9.80 7.74
C SER A 43 -16.25 -9.46 8.50
N LYS A 44 -16.23 -8.31 9.18
CA LYS A 44 -15.08 -7.86 9.98
C LYS A 44 -14.63 -8.92 11.01
N LYS A 45 -15.58 -9.48 11.76
CA LYS A 45 -15.33 -10.51 12.80
C LYS A 45 -14.78 -11.84 12.23
N ILE A 46 -15.05 -12.15 10.97
CA ILE A 46 -14.51 -13.33 10.29
C ILE A 46 -13.07 -13.07 9.86
N TRP A 47 -12.80 -11.90 9.29
CA TRP A 47 -11.52 -11.57 8.68
C TRP A 47 -10.45 -11.09 9.69
N GLU A 48 -10.85 -10.52 10.83
CA GLU A 48 -9.93 -10.17 11.94
C GLU A 48 -9.24 -11.38 12.59
N ASN A 49 -9.81 -12.59 12.47
CA ASN A 49 -9.21 -13.81 13.01
C ASN A 49 -8.60 -14.67 11.88
N PRO A 50 -7.26 -14.82 11.82
CA PRO A 50 -6.60 -15.52 10.72
C PRO A 50 -7.09 -16.96 10.49
N ARG A 51 -7.40 -17.68 11.58
CA ARG A 51 -7.93 -19.06 11.48
C ARG A 51 -9.35 -19.08 10.92
N LYS A 52 -10.20 -18.14 11.33
CA LYS A 52 -11.59 -18.07 10.84
C LYS A 52 -11.65 -17.61 9.39
N GLY A 53 -10.84 -16.62 9.00
CA GLY A 53 -10.70 -16.18 7.61
C GLY A 53 -10.17 -17.30 6.71
N MET A 54 -9.19 -18.07 7.16
CA MET A 54 -8.68 -19.22 6.40
C MET A 54 -9.72 -20.35 6.27
N VAL A 55 -10.46 -20.68 7.33
CA VAL A 55 -11.56 -21.65 7.27
C VAL A 55 -12.65 -21.16 6.32
N ALA A 56 -13.01 -19.87 6.36
CA ALA A 56 -13.99 -19.29 5.45
C ALA A 56 -13.55 -19.41 3.98
N LEU A 57 -12.29 -19.10 3.65
CA LEU A 57 -11.76 -19.29 2.30
C LEU A 57 -11.79 -20.74 1.82
N VAL A 58 -11.39 -21.67 2.68
CA VAL A 58 -11.40 -23.11 2.34
C VAL A 58 -12.82 -23.58 2.09
N VAL A 59 -13.78 -23.20 2.93
CA VAL A 59 -15.19 -23.57 2.76
C VAL A 59 -15.77 -22.99 1.48
N ILE A 60 -15.56 -21.70 1.20
CA ILE A 60 -16.03 -21.06 -0.03
C ILE A 60 -15.39 -21.74 -1.23
N GLY A 61 -14.07 -21.91 -1.25
CA GLY A 61 -13.34 -22.52 -2.37
C GLY A 61 -13.74 -23.97 -2.66
N VAL A 62 -13.87 -24.82 -1.63
CA VAL A 62 -14.33 -26.21 -1.79
C VAL A 62 -15.77 -26.25 -2.32
N THR A 63 -16.64 -25.38 -1.81
CA THR A 63 -18.04 -25.29 -2.26
C THR A 63 -18.12 -24.86 -3.72
N THR A 64 -17.35 -23.84 -4.12
CA THR A 64 -17.23 -23.40 -5.52
C THR A 64 -16.80 -24.54 -6.43
N LEU A 65 -15.76 -25.30 -6.02
CA LEU A 65 -15.24 -26.41 -6.79
C LEU A 65 -16.29 -27.53 -6.96
N ILE A 66 -17.02 -27.87 -5.89
CA ILE A 66 -18.09 -28.88 -5.94
C ILE A 66 -19.16 -28.46 -6.96
N PHE A 67 -19.64 -27.21 -6.91
CA PHE A 67 -20.65 -26.74 -7.84
C PHE A 67 -20.19 -26.77 -9.30
N LEU A 68 -18.94 -26.36 -9.56
CA LEU A 68 -18.38 -26.39 -10.91
C LEU A 68 -18.16 -27.82 -11.42
N VAL A 69 -17.61 -28.72 -10.60
CA VAL A 69 -17.32 -30.10 -11.00
C VAL A 69 -18.61 -30.90 -11.20
N VAL A 70 -19.54 -30.84 -10.24
CA VAL A 70 -20.83 -31.54 -10.35
C VAL A 70 -21.65 -30.95 -11.49
N GLY A 71 -21.67 -29.63 -11.63
CA GLY A 71 -22.34 -28.93 -12.73
C GLY A 71 -21.76 -29.30 -14.10
N LEU A 72 -20.42 -29.31 -14.25
CA LEU A 72 -19.76 -29.66 -15.52
C LEU A 72 -20.03 -31.12 -15.86
N PHE A 73 -19.81 -32.03 -14.91
CA PHE A 73 -20.03 -33.45 -15.12
C PHE A 73 -21.49 -33.74 -15.50
N GLY A 74 -22.44 -33.21 -14.72
CA GLY A 74 -23.86 -33.40 -14.99
C GLY A 74 -24.31 -32.77 -16.31
N PHE A 75 -23.77 -31.61 -16.71
CA PHE A 75 -24.12 -30.95 -17.96
C PHE A 75 -23.62 -31.70 -19.20
N PHE A 76 -22.41 -32.26 -19.15
CA PHE A 76 -21.79 -32.95 -20.29
C PHE A 76 -22.13 -34.44 -20.38
N VAL A 77 -22.40 -35.11 -19.26
CA VAL A 77 -22.70 -36.56 -19.23
C VAL A 77 -24.20 -36.83 -19.38
N SER A 78 -25.07 -35.90 -18.98
CA SER A 78 -26.52 -36.12 -19.00
C SER A 78 -27.13 -35.81 -20.36
N LYS A 79 -28.11 -36.63 -20.75
CA LYS A 79 -29.02 -36.31 -21.87
C LYS A 79 -29.93 -35.14 -21.51
N ASP A 80 -30.51 -34.50 -22.52
CA ASP A 80 -31.41 -33.36 -22.31
C ASP A 80 -32.56 -33.72 -21.36
N GLY A 81 -32.87 -32.82 -20.43
CA GLY A 81 -33.84 -33.04 -19.35
C GLY A 81 -33.38 -32.46 -18.02
N ILE A 82 -34.12 -32.78 -16.95
CA ILE A 82 -34.01 -32.17 -15.61
C ILE A 82 -32.56 -32.16 -15.07
N ILE A 83 -31.82 -33.25 -15.23
CA ILE A 83 -30.45 -33.36 -14.71
C ILE A 83 -29.54 -32.33 -15.39
N LYS A 84 -29.69 -32.12 -16.71
CA LYS A 84 -28.88 -31.14 -17.46
C LYS A 84 -29.24 -29.70 -17.09
N GLU A 85 -30.52 -29.43 -16.84
CA GLU A 85 -30.99 -28.12 -16.37
C GLU A 85 -30.47 -27.78 -14.97
N VAL A 86 -30.60 -28.70 -14.00
CA VAL A 86 -30.09 -28.52 -12.63
C VAL A 86 -28.56 -28.38 -12.64
N SER A 87 -27.87 -29.12 -13.50
CA SER A 87 -26.41 -29.02 -13.67
C SER A 87 -26.00 -27.65 -14.19
N PHE A 88 -26.78 -27.07 -15.11
CA PHE A 88 -26.58 -25.69 -15.56
C PHE A 88 -26.80 -24.67 -14.44
N GLY A 89 -27.83 -24.84 -13.61
CA GLY A 89 -28.03 -24.01 -12.41
C GLY A 89 -26.87 -24.07 -11.43
N LEU A 90 -26.32 -25.27 -11.18
CA LEU A 90 -25.12 -25.46 -10.35
C LEU A 90 -23.88 -24.79 -10.95
N LEU A 91 -23.71 -24.82 -12.28
CA LEU A 91 -22.63 -24.09 -12.96
C LEU A 91 -22.77 -22.57 -12.74
N MET A 92 -23.96 -22.01 -12.93
CA MET A 92 -24.21 -20.58 -12.74
C MET A 92 -24.00 -20.16 -11.27
N LEU A 93 -24.42 -20.99 -10.31
CA LEU A 93 -24.16 -20.75 -8.90
C LEU A 93 -22.66 -20.82 -8.58
N GLY A 94 -21.95 -21.81 -9.15
CA GLY A 94 -20.49 -21.93 -9.03
C GLY A 94 -19.76 -20.71 -9.58
N LEU A 95 -20.16 -20.20 -10.74
CA LEU A 95 -19.60 -18.96 -11.31
C LEU A 95 -19.84 -17.74 -10.40
N GLY A 96 -21.03 -17.61 -9.80
CA GLY A 96 -21.28 -16.56 -8.81
C GLY A 96 -20.40 -16.70 -7.56
N TYR A 97 -20.18 -17.94 -7.11
CA TYR A 97 -19.28 -18.24 -6.00
C TYR A 97 -17.80 -17.97 -6.30
N ILE A 98 -17.39 -17.92 -7.58
CA ILE A 98 -16.05 -17.40 -7.95
C ILE A 98 -15.94 -15.91 -7.60
N GLY A 99 -16.99 -15.13 -7.88
CA GLY A 99 -17.05 -13.73 -7.46
C GLY A 99 -16.94 -13.60 -5.94
N LEU A 100 -17.67 -14.43 -5.19
CA LEU A 100 -17.59 -14.46 -3.73
C LEU A 100 -16.20 -14.85 -3.23
N LEU A 101 -15.56 -15.84 -3.85
CA LEU A 101 -14.19 -16.26 -3.52
C LEU A 101 -13.19 -15.14 -3.79
N LYS A 102 -13.32 -14.44 -4.93
CA LYS A 102 -12.49 -13.28 -5.27
C LYS A 102 -12.64 -12.19 -4.22
N SER A 103 -13.87 -11.80 -3.89
CA SER A 103 -14.13 -10.80 -2.83
C SER A 103 -13.64 -11.26 -1.46
N ALA A 104 -13.71 -12.55 -1.15
CA ALA A 104 -13.20 -13.12 0.10
C ALA A 104 -11.67 -13.12 0.18
N VAL A 105 -10.99 -13.38 -0.94
CA VAL A 105 -9.52 -13.26 -1.06
C VAL A 105 -9.11 -11.80 -0.90
N GLU A 106 -9.77 -10.89 -1.62
CA GLU A 106 -9.55 -9.44 -1.52
C GLU A 106 -9.80 -8.94 -0.09
N MET A 107 -10.88 -9.36 0.57
CA MET A 107 -11.14 -9.03 1.98
C MET A 107 -10.09 -9.60 2.93
N ARG A 108 -9.60 -10.83 2.70
CA ARG A 108 -8.53 -11.41 3.52
C ARG A 108 -7.23 -10.66 3.32
N GLU A 109 -6.87 -10.33 2.09
CA GLU A 109 -5.66 -9.57 1.75
C GLU A 109 -5.72 -8.19 2.41
N ASN A 110 -6.88 -7.54 2.41
CA ASN A 110 -7.14 -6.26 3.08
C ASN A 110 -7.21 -6.34 4.62
N HIS A 111 -7.27 -7.53 5.24
CA HIS A 111 -7.40 -7.72 6.70
C HIS A 111 -6.28 -8.59 7.30
N ARG A 112 -5.24 -8.90 6.53
CA ARG A 112 -4.19 -9.82 6.96
C ARG A 112 -3.26 -9.14 7.96
N LEU A 113 -3.58 -9.25 9.25
CA LEU A 113 -2.59 -9.08 10.30
C LEU A 113 -1.44 -10.08 10.06
N PRO A 114 -0.16 -9.68 10.22
CA PRO A 114 0.97 -10.58 9.99
C PRO A 114 0.84 -11.86 10.81
N ASP A 115 0.81 -13.00 10.13
CA ASP A 115 0.82 -14.33 10.77
C ASP A 115 2.16 -14.49 11.53
N GLY A 116 2.23 -14.14 12.82
CA GLY A 116 3.46 -14.35 13.59
C GLY A 116 3.61 -13.70 14.97
N VAL A 117 2.80 -12.72 15.38
CA VAL A 117 3.03 -12.03 16.68
C VAL A 117 2.14 -12.59 17.79
N ALA A 118 2.34 -13.87 18.11
CA ALA A 118 2.03 -14.39 19.44
C ALA A 118 3.35 -14.64 20.19
N GLY A 119 4.17 -13.59 20.29
CA GLY A 119 5.31 -13.49 21.21
C GLY A 119 4.91 -12.60 22.39
N PRO A 120 5.42 -12.84 23.60
CA PRO A 120 4.89 -12.23 24.81
C PRO A 120 5.06 -10.71 24.76
N MET A 121 4.02 -9.98 25.18
CA MET A 121 4.11 -8.56 25.52
C MET A 121 5.25 -8.38 26.52
N LEU A 122 6.35 -7.76 26.08
CA LEU A 122 7.36 -7.26 27.00
C LEU A 122 6.78 -6.01 27.65
N GLU A 123 6.41 -6.14 28.92
CA GLU A 123 6.11 -5.01 29.81
C GLU A 123 7.29 -4.04 29.80
N VAL A 124 7.03 -2.79 29.44
CA VAL A 124 7.97 -1.69 29.66
C VAL A 124 8.03 -1.43 31.17
N PRO A 125 9.20 -1.54 31.83
CA PRO A 125 9.28 -1.26 33.25
C PRO A 125 9.08 0.25 33.51
N PRO A 126 8.36 0.63 34.58
CA PRO A 126 8.17 2.04 34.93
C PRO A 126 9.49 2.62 35.44
N GLY A 127 10.06 3.60 34.72
CA GLY A 127 11.27 4.28 35.20
C GLY A 127 12.11 5.08 34.21
N ALA A 128 11.74 5.21 32.92
CA ALA A 128 12.48 6.08 32.02
C ALA A 128 12.11 7.57 32.28
N PRO A 129 13.07 8.46 32.61
CA PRO A 129 12.77 9.82 33.02
C PRO A 129 12.40 10.72 31.84
N ILE A 130 11.27 11.42 31.99
CA ILE A 130 10.84 12.53 31.13
C ILE A 130 11.57 13.79 31.62
N ILE A 131 12.46 14.36 30.80
CA ILE A 131 13.02 15.69 31.08
C ILE A 131 12.03 16.73 30.56
N ALA A 132 11.22 17.24 31.48
CA ALA A 132 10.55 18.52 31.35
C ALA A 132 11.40 19.58 32.07
N GLY A 133 11.61 20.74 31.45
CA GLY A 133 12.32 21.85 32.08
C GLY A 133 12.10 23.18 31.38
N THR A 134 11.16 23.97 31.89
CA THR A 134 11.21 25.44 32.00
C THR A 134 10.56 25.81 33.35
N PRO A 135 10.66 27.05 33.88
CA PRO A 135 11.39 28.25 33.44
C PRO A 135 12.25 28.89 34.56
N ASN A 136 13.03 29.93 34.24
CA ASN A 136 13.21 31.09 35.14
C ASN A 136 13.79 32.30 34.40
N GLU A 137 13.08 33.42 34.49
CA GLU A 137 13.55 34.78 34.26
C GLU A 137 14.16 35.33 35.56
N ASP A 138 15.32 35.99 35.48
CA ASP A 138 15.58 37.33 36.05
C ASP A 138 17.08 37.61 36.24
N ALA A 139 17.44 38.87 35.93
CA ALA A 139 18.64 39.65 36.30
C ALA A 139 19.69 39.95 35.19
N PRO A 140 20.33 41.14 35.23
CA PRO A 140 20.46 41.99 34.04
C PRO A 140 21.91 42.45 33.69
N MET A 141 22.00 43.25 32.61
CA MET A 141 23.03 44.27 32.27
C MET A 141 24.33 43.87 31.53
N THR A 142 24.51 44.60 30.43
CA THR A 142 25.73 45.29 29.91
C THR A 142 26.83 44.54 29.16
N GLU A 143 26.95 44.95 27.88
CA GLU A 143 28.13 45.44 27.14
C GLU A 143 29.48 44.68 27.13
N HIS A 144 29.94 44.51 25.89
CA HIS A 144 31.32 44.40 25.39
C HIS A 144 32.17 43.20 25.83
N ASN A 145 32.42 42.29 24.87
CA ASN A 145 33.78 41.92 24.49
C ASN A 145 33.85 41.35 23.07
N GLU A 146 34.42 42.17 22.20
CA GLU A 146 34.95 41.79 20.90
C GLU A 146 36.39 41.28 21.12
N ALA A 147 36.61 39.97 21.07
CA ALA A 147 37.89 39.32 20.70
C ALA A 147 37.85 37.81 20.96
N ALA A 148 37.46 37.05 19.93
CA ALA A 148 38.05 35.74 19.61
C ALA A 148 37.55 35.31 18.22
N ASN A 149 38.09 35.92 17.18
CA ASN A 149 38.06 35.33 15.83
C ASN A 149 38.94 34.08 15.83
N THR A 150 38.33 32.96 16.20
CA THR A 150 38.77 31.63 15.77
C THR A 150 37.65 31.14 14.86
N PRO A 151 37.90 30.76 13.60
CA PRO A 151 36.87 30.11 12.81
C PRO A 151 36.60 28.77 13.52
N ALA A 152 35.50 28.73 14.28
CA ALA A 152 34.92 27.49 14.72
C ALA A 152 34.81 26.63 13.46
N THR A 153 35.58 25.55 13.41
CA THR A 153 35.55 24.59 12.32
C THR A 153 34.10 24.11 12.25
N ALA A 154 33.35 24.65 11.29
CA ALA A 154 31.97 24.26 11.08
C ALA A 154 32.00 22.76 10.87
N GLY A 155 31.34 22.01 11.76
CA GLY A 155 31.13 20.58 11.56
C GLY A 155 30.53 20.33 10.18
N PRO A 156 30.67 19.12 9.62
CA PRO A 156 30.15 18.82 8.30
C PRO A 156 28.67 19.24 8.21
N ARG A 157 28.37 20.17 7.29
CA ARG A 157 27.01 20.68 7.10
C ARG A 157 26.26 19.65 6.28
N THR A 158 25.34 18.92 6.91
CA THR A 158 24.46 17.96 6.23
C THR A 158 23.21 18.66 5.69
N GLU A 159 22.65 18.11 4.61
CA GLU A 159 21.35 18.52 4.07
C GLU A 159 20.34 17.37 4.11
N VAL A 160 19.05 17.70 4.11
CA VAL A 160 17.96 16.72 4.11
C VAL A 160 17.07 16.92 2.88
N ALA A 161 16.78 15.83 2.18
CA ALA A 161 15.83 15.77 1.08
C ALA A 161 14.63 14.89 1.48
N THR A 162 13.40 15.31 1.17
CA THR A 162 12.19 14.50 1.36
C THR A 162 11.57 14.18 0.01
N LEU A 163 11.54 12.88 -0.34
CA LEU A 163 11.21 12.38 -1.67
C LEU A 163 10.16 11.26 -1.59
N ALA A 164 9.25 11.17 -2.56
CA ALA A 164 8.28 10.07 -2.69
C ALA A 164 8.28 9.55 -4.12
N GLY A 165 8.36 8.23 -4.31
CA GLY A 165 8.57 7.64 -5.64
C GLY A 165 8.06 6.21 -5.77
N GLY A 166 6.99 5.86 -5.06
CA GLY A 166 6.46 4.50 -4.96
C GLY A 166 6.73 3.86 -3.60
N CYS A 167 6.70 2.52 -3.53
CA CYS A 167 7.01 1.78 -2.32
C CYS A 167 8.38 2.21 -1.74
N PHE A 168 8.37 2.77 -0.53
CA PHE A 168 9.58 3.36 0.06
C PHE A 168 10.71 2.36 0.36
N TRP A 169 10.45 1.05 0.39
CA TRP A 169 11.47 0.02 0.63
C TRP A 169 12.49 -0.04 -0.50
N GLY A 170 12.00 -0.04 -1.74
CA GLY A 170 12.85 -0.07 -2.93
C GLY A 170 13.60 1.25 -3.11
N VAL A 171 12.95 2.37 -2.78
CA VAL A 171 13.58 3.70 -2.81
C VAL A 171 14.72 3.78 -1.79
N GLU A 172 14.48 3.35 -0.55
CA GLU A 172 15.48 3.34 0.53
C GLU A 172 16.69 2.48 0.18
N GLU A 173 16.50 1.25 -0.27
CA GLU A 173 17.62 0.34 -0.58
C GLU A 173 18.52 0.89 -1.69
N ILE A 174 17.96 1.59 -2.68
CA ILE A 174 18.75 2.22 -3.74
C ILE A 174 19.44 3.47 -3.21
N LEU A 175 18.72 4.39 -2.59
CA LEU A 175 19.27 5.70 -2.20
C LEU A 175 20.30 5.59 -1.08
N ARG A 176 20.16 4.64 -0.15
CA ARG A 176 21.14 4.46 0.94
C ARG A 176 22.53 4.02 0.45
N ALA A 177 22.62 3.44 -0.74
CA ALA A 177 23.88 3.03 -1.34
C ALA A 177 24.58 4.16 -2.13
N VAL A 178 23.93 5.33 -2.26
CA VAL A 178 24.46 6.45 -3.03
C VAL A 178 25.61 7.10 -2.26
N PRO A 179 26.81 7.29 -2.89
CA PRO A 179 27.90 8.01 -2.26
C PRO A 179 27.48 9.42 -1.83
N GLY A 180 27.74 9.75 -0.57
CA GLY A 180 27.35 11.03 0.03
C GLY A 180 26.04 10.96 0.83
N VAL A 181 25.23 9.92 0.69
CA VAL A 181 24.12 9.66 1.62
C VAL A 181 24.69 9.19 2.96
N ILE A 182 24.21 9.82 4.04
CA ILE A 182 24.63 9.58 5.42
C ILE A 182 23.60 8.72 6.14
N ASP A 183 22.32 9.06 5.97
CA ASP A 183 21.22 8.40 6.68
C ASP A 183 19.93 8.41 5.84
N THR A 184 19.07 7.42 6.09
CA THR A 184 17.77 7.26 5.44
C THR A 184 16.69 6.91 6.46
N ASP A 185 15.56 7.58 6.39
CA ASP A 185 14.37 7.30 7.20
C ASP A 185 13.15 7.24 6.30
N VAL A 186 12.43 6.13 6.30
CA VAL A 186 11.18 5.98 5.53
C VAL A 186 9.97 6.39 6.36
N GLY A 187 8.95 6.95 5.72
CA GLY A 187 7.84 7.54 6.44
C GLY A 187 6.70 8.04 5.56
N TYR A 188 5.83 8.82 6.20
CA TYR A 188 4.60 9.33 5.62
C TYR A 188 4.60 10.86 5.66
N THR A 189 4.28 11.51 4.55
CA THR A 189 4.19 12.99 4.47
C THR A 189 3.24 13.44 3.35
N GLY A 190 2.87 14.72 3.32
CA GLY A 190 2.00 15.29 2.28
C GLY A 190 0.51 14.93 2.36
N GLY A 191 0.06 14.32 3.47
CA GLY A 191 -1.34 14.03 3.76
C GLY A 191 -1.92 14.91 4.87
N TRP A 192 -3.16 14.65 5.23
CA TRP A 192 -3.91 15.44 6.23
C TRP A 192 -4.09 14.71 7.57
N LEU A 193 -3.90 13.39 7.61
CA LEU A 193 -4.11 12.62 8.82
C LEU A 193 -2.92 12.79 9.78
N GLU A 194 -3.19 13.18 11.02
CA GLU A 194 -2.15 13.25 12.03
C GLU A 194 -1.75 11.86 12.54
N ASN A 195 -0.45 11.66 12.75
CA ASN A 195 0.13 10.39 13.22
C ASN A 195 -0.38 9.16 12.43
N PRO A 196 -0.27 9.18 11.08
CA PRO A 196 -0.74 8.08 10.26
C PRO A 196 0.07 6.81 10.56
N THR A 197 -0.63 5.68 10.56
CA THR A 197 0.00 4.35 10.56
C THR A 197 0.11 3.83 9.13
N TYR A 198 0.81 2.71 8.95
CA TYR A 198 0.80 2.01 7.66
C TYR A 198 -0.62 1.66 7.22
N ASP A 199 -1.49 1.20 8.13
CA ASP A 199 -2.89 0.84 7.84
C ASP A 199 -3.72 2.02 7.32
N ASP A 200 -3.39 3.23 7.75
CA ASP A 200 -4.02 4.45 7.24
C ASP A 200 -3.51 4.84 5.85
N THR A 201 -2.26 4.47 5.52
CA THR A 201 -1.54 4.97 4.34
C THR A 201 -1.52 4.00 3.18
N HIS A 202 -1.45 2.68 3.41
CA HIS A 202 -1.37 1.67 2.34
C HIS A 202 -2.61 1.63 1.43
N ASP A 203 -3.74 2.21 1.89
CA ASP A 203 -5.01 2.31 1.16
C ASP A 203 -5.35 3.74 0.71
N SER A 204 -4.38 4.66 0.69
CA SER A 204 -4.59 6.08 0.35
C SER A 204 -5.50 6.86 1.32
N LYS A 205 -5.91 6.31 2.48
CA LYS A 205 -6.92 6.93 3.36
C LYS A 205 -6.38 8.15 4.13
N SER A 206 -5.08 8.17 4.41
CA SER A 206 -4.40 9.24 5.14
C SER A 206 -4.08 10.47 4.28
N GLY A 207 -4.10 10.31 2.95
CA GLY A 207 -3.61 11.30 1.98
C GLY A 207 -2.08 11.36 1.87
N HIS A 208 -1.35 10.66 2.74
CA HIS A 208 0.10 10.70 2.74
C HIS A 208 0.69 9.94 1.55
N ALA A 209 1.84 10.41 1.09
CA ALA A 209 2.77 9.62 0.28
C ALA A 209 3.62 8.73 1.21
N GLU A 210 3.91 7.51 0.77
CA GLU A 210 5.12 6.81 1.20
C GLU A 210 6.33 7.58 0.67
N ALA A 211 7.19 8.00 1.59
CA ALA A 211 8.29 8.89 1.32
C ALA A 211 9.54 8.46 2.07
N ILE A 212 10.66 9.07 1.72
CA ILE A 212 11.96 8.90 2.35
C ILE A 212 12.54 10.27 2.67
N ARG A 213 13.11 10.40 3.88
CA ARG A 213 14.06 11.44 4.24
C ARG A 213 15.47 10.93 4.03
N VAL A 214 16.23 11.63 3.20
CA VAL A 214 17.62 11.33 2.91
C VAL A 214 18.48 12.43 3.51
N THR A 215 19.32 12.10 4.48
CA THR A 215 20.35 13.00 4.99
C THR A 215 21.63 12.75 4.21
N PHE A 216 22.24 13.80 3.65
CA PHE A 216 23.42 13.66 2.79
C PHE A 216 24.45 14.76 3.03
N ASP A 217 25.70 14.49 2.64
CA ASP A 217 26.79 15.46 2.61
C ASP A 217 26.77 16.23 1.27
N PRO A 218 26.41 17.52 1.26
CA PRO A 218 26.34 18.33 0.04
C PRO A 218 27.72 18.57 -0.61
N THR A 219 28.82 18.26 0.08
CA THR A 219 30.17 18.31 -0.52
C THR A 219 30.50 17.07 -1.35
N VAL A 220 29.74 15.99 -1.18
CA VAL A 220 29.90 14.71 -1.92
C VAL A 220 28.75 14.49 -2.90
N LEU A 221 27.52 14.81 -2.49
CA LEU A 221 26.29 14.63 -3.28
C LEU A 221 25.48 15.91 -3.26
N SER A 222 25.29 16.55 -4.41
CA SER A 222 24.39 17.70 -4.50
C SER A 222 22.93 17.24 -4.52
N TYR A 223 22.01 18.11 -4.06
CA TYR A 223 20.57 17.85 -4.19
C TYR A 223 20.15 17.66 -5.66
N GLU A 224 20.77 18.41 -6.57
CA GLU A 224 20.56 18.28 -8.02
C GLU A 224 20.91 16.88 -8.53
N SER A 225 22.09 16.35 -8.17
CA SER A 225 22.50 14.99 -8.53
C SER A 225 21.66 13.92 -7.85
N LEU A 226 21.29 14.11 -6.57
CA LEU A 226 20.35 13.20 -5.89
C LEU A 226 19.04 13.06 -6.67
N LEU A 227 18.54 14.16 -7.25
CA LEU A 227 17.34 14.12 -8.08
C LEU A 227 17.60 13.51 -9.47
N GLU A 228 18.52 14.09 -10.23
CA GLU A 228 18.71 13.78 -11.66
C GLU A 228 19.40 12.43 -11.89
N ASP A 229 20.43 12.12 -11.13
CA ASP A 229 21.26 10.92 -11.32
C ASP A 229 20.72 9.69 -10.61
N TRP A 230 19.80 9.88 -9.65
CA TRP A 230 19.27 8.80 -8.80
C TRP A 230 17.74 8.76 -8.78
N PHE A 231 17.07 9.74 -8.17
CA PHE A 231 15.62 9.69 -7.94
C PHE A 231 14.82 9.54 -9.25
N PHE A 232 15.10 10.33 -10.28
CA PHE A 232 14.41 10.25 -11.57
C PHE A 232 14.78 9.04 -12.43
N LYS A 233 15.76 8.24 -11.99
CA LYS A 233 16.18 6.99 -12.67
C LYS A 233 15.68 5.74 -11.94
N LEU A 234 15.47 5.81 -10.61
CA LEU A 234 15.07 4.66 -9.80
C LEU A 234 13.57 4.30 -9.90
N HIS A 235 12.70 5.27 -10.19
CA HIS A 235 11.25 5.07 -10.36
C HIS A 235 10.76 5.54 -11.75
N ASP A 236 9.50 5.27 -12.09
CA ASP A 236 8.85 5.83 -13.28
C ASP A 236 8.14 7.15 -12.88
N PRO A 237 8.71 8.32 -13.21
CA PRO A 237 8.17 9.59 -12.79
C PRO A 237 6.97 10.03 -13.64
N THR A 238 6.50 9.19 -14.58
CA THR A 238 5.44 9.53 -15.54
C THR A 238 4.09 8.87 -15.22
N THR A 239 4.06 7.99 -14.21
CA THR A 239 2.85 7.29 -13.79
C THR A 239 2.20 7.98 -12.61
N LEU A 240 1.09 8.68 -12.86
CA LEU A 240 0.32 9.35 -11.82
C LEU A 240 -0.25 8.33 -10.81
N ASN A 241 0.02 8.55 -9.51
CA ASN A 241 -0.49 7.75 -8.38
C ASN A 241 -0.23 6.23 -8.54
N ARG A 242 0.92 5.88 -9.08
CA ARG A 242 1.34 4.50 -9.29
C ARG A 242 2.85 4.43 -9.41
N GLN A 243 3.43 3.35 -8.90
CA GLN A 243 4.77 2.92 -9.26
C GLN A 243 4.78 1.41 -9.47
N GLY A 244 5.01 0.97 -10.72
CA GLY A 244 4.98 -0.46 -11.06
C GLY A 244 3.63 -1.10 -10.70
N ASN A 245 3.69 -2.13 -9.84
CA ASN A 245 2.50 -2.84 -9.35
C ASN A 245 1.79 -2.12 -8.18
N ASP A 246 2.43 -1.11 -7.59
CA ASP A 246 1.91 -0.37 -6.45
C ASP A 246 1.01 0.76 -6.94
N VAL A 247 -0.29 0.68 -6.67
CA VAL A 247 -1.31 1.61 -7.17
C VAL A 247 -1.99 2.33 -6.01
N GLY A 248 -2.00 3.66 -6.05
CA GLY A 248 -2.57 4.50 -5.01
C GLY A 248 -1.86 5.84 -4.88
N THR A 249 -2.52 6.83 -4.29
CA THR A 249 -1.94 8.18 -4.11
C THR A 249 -0.75 8.19 -3.15
N GLN A 250 -0.63 7.17 -2.30
CA GLN A 250 0.51 6.94 -1.43
C GLN A 250 1.78 6.58 -2.21
N TYR A 251 1.66 6.03 -3.42
CA TYR A 251 2.79 5.65 -4.27
C TYR A 251 3.11 6.70 -5.34
N ARG A 252 2.58 7.92 -5.21
CA ARG A 252 2.82 9.00 -6.17
C ARG A 252 4.28 9.43 -6.18
N SER A 253 4.72 9.94 -7.32
CA SER A 253 5.98 10.68 -7.43
C SER A 253 5.79 12.11 -6.90
N ALA A 254 6.51 12.49 -5.84
CA ALA A 254 6.43 13.81 -5.23
C ALA A 254 7.78 14.23 -4.61
N LEU A 255 8.02 15.55 -4.57
CA LEU A 255 9.14 16.20 -3.92
C LEU A 255 8.61 17.17 -2.86
N PHE A 256 9.24 17.18 -1.68
CA PHE A 256 8.89 18.09 -0.58
C PHE A 256 10.12 18.94 -0.22
N PRO A 257 10.46 19.97 -1.01
CA PRO A 257 11.66 20.79 -0.79
C PRO A 257 11.62 21.49 0.58
N VAL A 258 12.72 21.45 1.32
CA VAL A 258 12.80 22.11 2.66
C VAL A 258 13.29 23.55 2.59
N SER A 259 13.74 24.01 1.42
CA SER A 259 14.18 25.38 1.19
C SER A 259 13.76 25.91 -0.20
N PRO A 260 13.74 27.25 -0.39
CA PRO A 260 13.53 27.85 -1.71
C PRO A 260 14.54 27.39 -2.76
N GLU A 261 15.79 27.16 -2.36
CA GLU A 261 16.85 26.68 -3.25
C GLU A 261 16.56 25.26 -3.73
N GLN A 262 16.19 24.34 -2.81
CA GLN A 262 15.78 22.99 -3.19
C GLN A 262 14.55 23.02 -4.12
N LYS A 263 13.60 23.93 -3.89
CA LYS A 263 12.44 24.09 -4.76
C LYS A 263 12.85 24.50 -6.17
N ALA A 264 13.69 25.53 -6.30
CA ALA A 264 14.18 26.01 -7.59
C ALA A 264 15.00 24.91 -8.32
N THR A 265 15.84 24.18 -7.60
CA THR A 265 16.59 23.04 -8.16
C THR A 265 15.64 21.92 -8.62
N ALA A 266 14.62 21.57 -7.84
CA ALA A 266 13.63 20.57 -8.23
C ALA A 266 12.88 20.95 -9.52
N GLU A 267 12.46 22.22 -9.63
CA GLU A 267 11.82 22.76 -10.85
C GLU A 267 12.76 22.65 -12.07
N ALA A 268 14.02 23.03 -11.89
CA ALA A 268 15.03 22.96 -12.96
C ALA A 268 15.33 21.52 -13.39
N VAL A 269 15.47 20.59 -12.44
CA VAL A 269 15.70 19.17 -12.72
C VAL A 269 14.50 18.57 -13.46
N ILE A 270 13.26 18.80 -13.00
CA ILE A 270 12.05 18.31 -13.69
C ILE A 270 12.00 18.83 -15.14
N ALA A 271 12.35 20.10 -15.35
CA ALA A 271 12.40 20.68 -16.69
C ALA A 271 13.46 19.98 -17.57
N ARG A 272 14.66 19.70 -17.04
CA ARG A 272 15.70 18.96 -17.77
C ARG A 272 15.32 17.50 -18.05
N VAL A 273 14.74 16.81 -17.07
CA VAL A 273 14.27 15.42 -17.24
C VAL A 273 13.22 15.35 -18.34
N ASN A 274 12.24 16.26 -18.36
CA ASN A 274 11.27 16.34 -19.45
C ASN A 274 11.93 16.67 -20.81
N ALA A 275 12.84 17.64 -20.84
CA ALA A 275 13.52 18.06 -22.06
C ALA A 275 14.47 16.99 -22.63
N SER A 276 14.98 16.08 -21.78
CA SER A 276 15.90 15.01 -22.18
C SER A 276 15.30 14.02 -23.18
N GLY A 277 13.97 13.86 -23.20
CA GLY A 277 13.28 12.86 -24.01
C GLY A 277 13.56 11.41 -23.60
N LYS A 278 14.24 11.17 -22.47
CA LYS A 278 14.51 9.80 -21.97
C LYS A 278 13.23 9.09 -21.51
N TRP A 279 12.29 9.84 -20.95
CA TRP A 279 10.98 9.34 -20.57
C TRP A 279 9.98 9.52 -21.73
N ARG A 280 9.18 8.49 -22.00
CA ARG A 280 8.21 8.50 -23.12
C ARG A 280 7.06 9.47 -22.91
N ASN A 281 6.69 9.69 -21.65
CA ASN A 281 5.58 10.53 -21.23
C ASN A 281 6.12 11.69 -20.38
N PRO A 282 5.37 12.80 -20.26
CA PRO A 282 5.72 13.87 -19.35
C PRO A 282 5.82 13.39 -17.90
N VAL A 283 6.75 13.98 -17.16
CA VAL A 283 6.90 13.78 -15.71
C VAL A 283 5.66 14.28 -14.98
N THR A 284 5.11 13.43 -14.10
CA THR A 284 3.96 13.72 -13.23
C THR A 284 4.36 14.08 -11.80
N THR A 285 5.66 14.11 -11.49
CA THR A 285 6.19 14.42 -10.16
C THR A 285 5.70 15.77 -9.66
N SER A 286 5.00 15.79 -8.52
CA SER A 286 4.56 17.03 -7.88
C SER A 286 5.69 17.66 -7.07
N ILE A 287 5.71 18.99 -7.01
CA ILE A 287 6.49 19.73 -6.01
C ILE A 287 5.51 20.24 -4.97
N GLU A 288 5.48 19.58 -3.82
CA GLU A 288 4.57 19.86 -2.72
C GLU A 288 5.26 20.76 -1.67
N PRO A 289 4.51 21.59 -0.92
CA PRO A 289 5.09 22.38 0.15
C PRO A 289 5.68 21.47 1.24
N PRO A 290 6.66 21.96 2.03
CA PRO A 290 7.12 21.23 3.21
C PRO A 290 5.93 20.81 4.09
N ALA A 291 5.89 19.53 4.44
CA ALA A 291 4.81 18.95 5.23
C ALA A 291 5.37 18.20 6.45
N THR A 292 4.52 17.98 7.46
CA THR A 292 4.88 17.23 8.65
C THR A 292 5.33 15.82 8.27
N TRP A 293 6.41 15.38 8.89
CA TRP A 293 6.97 14.05 8.70
C TRP A 293 6.60 13.13 9.83
N TYR A 294 6.17 11.93 9.46
CA TYR A 294 5.91 10.84 10.37
C TYR A 294 6.79 9.66 9.96
N SER A 295 7.82 9.33 10.75
CA SER A 295 8.62 8.13 10.49
C SER A 295 7.70 6.91 10.50
N ALA A 296 7.89 6.01 9.54
CA ALA A 296 7.19 4.75 9.50
C ALA A 296 7.68 3.85 10.63
N GLU A 297 6.87 2.84 10.95
CA GLU A 297 7.14 1.88 11.99
C GLU A 297 8.50 1.18 11.76
N ALA A 298 9.16 0.78 12.84
CA ALA A 298 10.51 0.22 12.81
C ALA A 298 10.69 -1.03 11.91
N TYR A 299 9.59 -1.72 11.57
CA TYR A 299 9.63 -2.85 10.65
C TYR A 299 9.75 -2.44 9.17
N HIS A 300 9.38 -1.21 8.82
CA HIS A 300 9.56 -0.66 7.47
C HIS A 300 10.97 -0.09 7.24
N GLN A 301 11.61 0.43 8.29
CA GLN A 301 12.98 0.92 8.23
C GLN A 301 13.92 -0.22 7.82
N ASP A 302 14.86 0.00 6.91
CA ASP A 302 15.83 -1.00 6.44
C ASP A 302 15.18 -2.32 5.97
N TYR A 303 13.95 -2.30 5.45
CA TYR A 303 13.17 -3.52 5.22
C TYR A 303 13.91 -4.54 4.33
N LEU A 304 14.51 -4.10 3.23
CA LEU A 304 15.24 -4.98 2.28
C LEU A 304 16.61 -5.43 2.79
N ARG A 305 17.16 -4.76 3.81
CA ARG A 305 18.33 -5.25 4.55
C ARG A 305 17.97 -6.38 5.49
N LYS A 306 16.81 -6.26 6.13
CA LYS A 306 16.24 -7.28 7.03
C LYS A 306 15.70 -8.48 6.25
N HIS A 307 15.20 -8.25 5.03
CA HIS A 307 14.61 -9.27 4.16
C HIS A 307 15.26 -9.23 2.75
N PRO A 308 16.47 -9.79 2.59
CA PRO A 308 17.11 -9.87 1.27
C PRO A 308 16.23 -10.64 0.28
N GLY A 309 15.99 -10.05 -0.90
CA GLY A 309 15.08 -10.60 -1.90
C GLY A 309 13.59 -10.32 -1.63
N GLY A 310 13.28 -9.46 -0.65
CA GLY A 310 11.96 -8.91 -0.44
C GLY A 310 11.45 -8.09 -1.65
N TYR A 311 10.18 -7.70 -1.58
CA TYR A 311 9.53 -6.98 -2.66
C TYR A 311 10.18 -5.62 -2.94
N SER A 312 10.51 -5.38 -4.22
CA SER A 312 10.87 -4.07 -4.75
C SER A 312 10.52 -4.03 -6.23
N CYS A 313 9.91 -2.94 -6.67
CA CYS A 313 9.70 -2.64 -8.09
C CYS A 313 10.69 -1.59 -8.63
N HIS A 314 11.64 -1.15 -7.79
CA HIS A 314 12.62 -0.11 -8.11
C HIS A 314 13.92 -0.69 -8.63
N PHE A 315 14.49 -0.03 -9.62
CA PHE A 315 15.79 -0.33 -10.19
C PHE A 315 16.30 0.89 -10.95
N MET A 316 17.63 1.02 -11.07
CA MET A 316 18.24 2.11 -11.82
C MET A 316 18.07 1.89 -13.33
N ARG A 317 17.46 2.88 -14.00
CA ARG A 317 17.35 2.94 -15.46
C ARG A 317 18.50 3.75 -16.06
N ASP A 318 18.92 3.40 -17.27
CA ASP A 318 20.00 4.09 -18.02
C ASP A 318 19.52 5.35 -18.77
#